data_AF-A0A812L6V1-F1
#
_entry.id   AF-A0A812L6V1-F1
#
_cell.length_a   1.000
_cell.length_b   1.000
_cell.length_c   1.000
_cell.angle_alpha   90.00
_cell.angle_beta   90.00
_cell.angle_gamma   90.00
#
_symmetry.space_group_name_H-M   'P 1'
#
loop_
_entity.id
_entity.type
_entity.pdbx_description
1 polymer ?
#
loop_
_entity_poly.entity_id
_entity_poly.type
_entity_poly.pdbx_seq_one_letter_code
_entity_poly.pdbx_strand_id
1 'polypeptide(L)'
;MEKPVALLLALSAMFLWGSWANTLLLSRTRFELYFFDYVLGHLLAGCLLLQDAAPSLQAAAGDASGIVVFVISALAGVLFAVGSLLAVASIDLAGMALPTIILLGVEMALGVPFLLFVEGWGSAEHVLLSFAGVLAVLVATLLDGWCHWNLQKDGASEEQRDPPPCFGCISSQFSSLSFWSFRATSVAAGSFARSLNSTAVTFLTHGSALPISSIGSQQVLTVSGGWANARAVKRGNLGLTFAAIGGFCFALWPCISSCVEGQTQWGNAFATQLNASAFFFVYAVGALLAALLLLPPLCRWPLHSGVSLSFWSSYLELRAWNHFLGLAGGFAHGCGSMLSLQAGRALGNTVALSITRCQPLVCATWAVLIWGEMQGAGRKTGCLFASMLLAFTAAVVLFLLAGLSG
;
A
#
# COMPACT_ATOMS: atom_id res chain seq x y z
N MET A 1 -14.13 18.00 19.87
CA MET A 1 -14.82 17.18 18.85
C MET A 1 -15.52 16.05 19.57
N GLU A 2 -16.77 15.78 19.25
CA GLU A 2 -17.52 14.68 19.88
C GLU A 2 -17.08 13.32 19.30
N LYS A 3 -17.11 12.26 20.12
CA LYS A 3 -16.68 10.91 19.72
C LYS A 3 -17.35 10.39 18.43
N PRO A 4 -18.67 10.56 18.20
CA PRO A 4 -19.30 10.07 16.98
C PRO A 4 -18.73 10.73 15.71
N VAL A 5 -18.43 12.03 15.77
CA VAL A 5 -17.80 12.76 14.67
C VAL A 5 -16.40 12.22 14.42
N ALA A 6 -15.62 11.98 15.47
CA ALA A 6 -14.28 11.42 15.35
C ALA A 6 -14.28 10.02 14.70
N LEU A 7 -15.24 9.16 15.05
CA LEU A 7 -15.39 7.83 14.44
C LEU A 7 -15.74 7.93 12.96
N LEU A 8 -16.60 8.89 12.58
CA LEU A 8 -16.91 9.16 11.16
C LEU A 8 -15.67 9.64 10.39
N LEU A 9 -14.83 10.48 11.01
CA LEU A 9 -13.56 10.88 10.41
C LEU A 9 -12.61 9.70 10.22
N ALA A 10 -12.50 8.79 11.20
CA ALA A 10 -11.67 7.58 11.09
C ALA A 10 -12.19 6.62 10.00
N LEU A 11 -13.51 6.44 9.88
CA LEU A 11 -14.11 5.65 8.79
C LEU A 11 -13.89 6.31 7.41
N SER A 12 -13.98 7.64 7.35
CA SER A 12 -13.69 8.40 6.12
C SER A 12 -12.21 8.28 5.74
N ALA A 13 -11.31 8.30 6.73
CA ALA A 13 -9.89 8.05 6.54
C ALA A 13 -9.64 6.65 5.96
N MET A 14 -10.26 5.61 6.56
CA MET A 14 -10.20 4.23 6.07
C MET A 14 -10.66 4.12 4.62
N PHE A 15 -11.73 4.83 4.25
CA PHE A 15 -12.23 4.84 2.88
C PHE A 15 -11.23 5.48 1.90
N LEU A 16 -10.67 6.64 2.23
CA LEU A 16 -9.68 7.32 1.38
C LEU A 16 -8.39 6.50 1.23
N TRP A 17 -7.90 5.93 2.34
CA TRP A 17 -6.77 5.01 2.37
C TRP A 17 -7.02 3.74 1.54
N GLY A 18 -8.21 3.15 1.60
CA GLY A 18 -8.53 1.99 0.76
C GLY A 18 -8.76 2.30 -0.72
N SER A 19 -8.94 3.58 -1.07
CA SER A 19 -9.34 3.99 -2.43
C SER A 19 -8.18 4.47 -3.30
N TRP A 20 -7.05 4.90 -2.72
CA TRP A 20 -5.93 5.43 -3.52
C TRP A 20 -5.31 4.38 -4.45
N ALA A 21 -5.38 3.08 -4.11
CA ALA A 21 -4.82 2.03 -4.96
C ALA A 21 -5.47 1.99 -6.36
N ASN A 22 -6.72 2.46 -6.49
CA ASN A 22 -7.42 2.54 -7.77
C ASN A 22 -6.73 3.48 -8.75
N THR A 23 -6.14 4.58 -8.29
CA THR A 23 -5.45 5.54 -9.19
C THR A 23 -4.14 4.97 -9.70
N LEU A 24 -3.46 4.12 -8.94
CA LEU A 24 -2.30 3.35 -9.41
C LEU A 24 -2.70 2.33 -10.49
N LEU A 25 -3.80 1.60 -10.28
CA LEU A 25 -4.31 0.65 -11.27
C LEU A 25 -4.71 1.33 -12.59
N LEU A 26 -5.29 2.54 -12.49
CA LEU A 26 -5.61 3.36 -13.66
C LEU A 26 -4.39 3.96 -14.33
N SER A 27 -3.33 4.28 -13.57
CA SER A 27 -2.16 4.97 -14.13
C SER A 27 -1.36 4.03 -15.03
N ARG A 28 -1.32 2.73 -14.74
CA ARG A 28 -0.51 1.78 -15.51
C ARG A 28 0.96 2.24 -15.65
N THR A 29 1.49 2.88 -14.61
CA THR A 29 2.90 3.29 -14.52
C THR A 29 3.67 2.46 -13.52
N ARG A 30 4.96 2.29 -13.77
CA ARG A 30 5.89 1.73 -12.80
C ARG A 30 5.76 2.46 -11.45
N PHE A 31 5.72 1.69 -10.36
CA PHE A 31 5.36 2.23 -9.04
C PHE A 31 6.30 3.35 -8.59
N GLU A 32 7.60 3.27 -8.85
CA GLU A 32 8.56 4.29 -8.43
C GLU A 32 8.27 5.66 -9.05
N LEU A 33 7.81 5.69 -10.30
CA LEU A 33 7.45 6.93 -10.97
C LEU A 33 6.12 7.46 -10.42
N TYR A 34 5.13 6.59 -10.24
CA TYR A 34 3.85 6.92 -9.59
C TYR A 34 4.04 7.43 -8.16
N PHE A 35 4.96 6.82 -7.42
CA PHE A 35 5.18 7.08 -6.00
C PHE A 35 5.68 8.50 -5.77
N PHE A 36 6.45 9.06 -6.72
CA PHE A 36 6.87 10.46 -6.63
C PHE A 36 5.68 11.42 -6.67
N ASP A 37 4.78 11.27 -7.65
CA ASP A 37 3.53 12.02 -7.73
C ASP A 37 2.63 11.78 -6.52
N TYR A 38 2.58 10.54 -6.03
CA TYR A 38 1.83 10.17 -4.83
C TYR A 38 2.33 10.90 -3.56
N VAL A 39 3.63 11.05 -3.40
CA VAL A 39 4.19 11.83 -2.27
C VAL A 39 4.00 13.33 -2.47
N LEU A 40 4.02 13.83 -3.72
CA LEU A 40 3.62 15.21 -4.00
C LEU A 40 2.14 15.45 -3.64
N GLY A 41 1.26 14.50 -3.94
CA GLY A 41 -0.15 14.55 -3.53
C GLY A 41 -0.34 14.61 -2.01
N HIS A 42 0.47 13.88 -1.25
CA HIS A 42 0.51 13.99 0.22
C HIS A 42 0.86 15.40 0.69
N LEU A 43 1.91 15.97 0.10
CA LEU A 43 2.33 17.32 0.44
C LEU A 43 1.23 18.33 0.09
N LEU A 44 0.55 18.17 -1.05
CA LEU A 44 -0.59 19.01 -1.41
C LEU A 44 -1.71 18.94 -0.38
N ALA A 45 -2.05 17.74 0.13
CA ALA A 45 -3.03 17.60 1.21
C ALA A 45 -2.57 18.35 2.48
N GLY A 46 -1.29 18.25 2.84
CA GLY A 46 -0.70 18.99 3.96
C GLY A 46 -0.74 20.51 3.77
N CYS A 47 -0.47 21.00 2.55
CA CYS A 47 -0.54 22.41 2.21
C CYS A 47 -1.95 23.00 2.38
N LEU A 48 -3.02 22.22 2.17
CA LEU A 48 -4.39 22.72 2.35
C LEU A 48 -4.70 23.11 3.79
N LEU A 49 -4.04 22.48 4.78
CA LEU A 49 -4.21 22.82 6.19
C LEU A 49 -3.05 23.66 6.72
N LEU A 50 -2.29 24.32 5.84
CA LEU A 50 -1.17 25.16 6.26
C LEU A 50 -1.64 26.32 7.15
N GLN A 51 -2.87 26.81 6.97
CA GLN A 51 -3.45 27.82 7.86
C GLN A 51 -3.58 27.32 9.30
N ASP A 52 -4.02 26.08 9.50
CA ASP A 52 -4.13 25.45 10.83
C ASP A 52 -2.74 25.05 11.38
N ALA A 53 -1.83 24.66 10.50
CA ALA A 53 -0.47 24.27 10.87
C ALA A 53 0.42 25.46 11.24
N ALA A 54 0.26 26.61 10.57
CA ALA A 54 1.20 27.73 10.62
C ALA A 54 1.50 28.25 12.03
N PRO A 55 0.53 28.45 12.94
CA PRO A 55 0.83 28.92 14.30
C PRO A 55 1.73 27.93 15.06
N SER A 56 1.49 26.63 14.90
CA SER A 56 2.26 25.58 15.56
C SER A 56 3.67 25.46 14.97
N LEU A 57 3.81 25.61 13.64
CA LEU A 57 5.11 25.65 12.96
C LEU A 57 5.93 26.88 13.37
N GLN A 58 5.31 28.06 13.45
CA GLN A 58 5.98 29.30 13.85
C GLN A 58 6.43 29.24 15.32
N ALA A 59 5.59 28.73 16.21
CA ALA A 59 5.94 28.53 17.62
C ALA A 59 7.14 27.58 17.77
N ALA A 60 7.13 26.46 17.04
CA ALA A 60 8.24 25.51 17.06
C ALA A 60 9.54 26.09 16.47
N ALA A 61 9.46 26.89 15.41
CA ALA A 61 10.64 27.46 14.76
C ALA A 61 11.42 28.44 15.66
N GLY A 62 10.79 29.00 16.70
CA GLY A 62 11.42 29.93 17.63
C GLY A 62 12.25 29.28 18.75
N ASP A 63 12.22 27.95 18.87
CA ASP A 63 12.89 27.22 19.96
C ASP A 63 13.82 26.11 19.41
N ALA A 64 14.94 25.88 20.09
CA ALA A 64 15.87 24.79 19.78
C ALA A 64 15.17 23.42 19.87
N SER A 65 14.20 23.27 20.78
CA SER A 65 13.42 22.04 20.89
C SER A 65 12.49 21.82 19.69
N GLY A 66 12.09 22.87 18.97
CA GLY A 66 11.29 22.72 17.76
C GLY A 66 12.07 22.17 16.56
N ILE A 67 13.39 22.41 16.47
CA ILE A 67 14.25 21.76 15.47
C ILE A 67 14.18 20.24 15.63
N VAL A 68 14.27 19.75 16.88
CA VAL A 68 14.19 18.32 17.19
C VAL A 68 12.85 17.75 16.71
N VAL A 69 11.75 18.43 17.00
CA VAL A 69 10.40 17.99 16.61
C VAL A 69 10.23 18.00 15.09
N PHE A 70 10.79 18.98 14.37
CA PHE A 70 10.79 18.98 12.90
C PHE A 70 11.57 17.80 12.31
N VAL A 71 12.76 17.52 12.83
CA VAL A 71 13.58 16.38 12.36
C VAL A 71 12.87 15.05 12.61
N ILE A 72 12.28 14.88 13.80
CA ILE A 72 11.56 13.66 14.17
C ILE A 72 10.28 13.49 13.34
N SER A 73 9.55 14.58 13.08
CA SER A 73 8.37 14.55 12.20
C SER A 73 8.75 14.22 10.75
N ALA A 74 9.85 14.79 10.24
CA ALA A 74 10.36 14.45 8.92
C ALA A 74 10.81 12.99 8.84
N LEU A 75 11.43 12.44 9.90
CA LEU A 75 11.81 11.03 9.99
C LEU A 75 10.59 10.10 9.92
N ALA A 76 9.45 10.47 10.51
CA ALA A 76 8.21 9.72 10.34
C ALA A 76 7.79 9.64 8.86
N GLY A 77 7.96 10.74 8.11
CA GLY A 77 7.75 10.78 6.66
C GLY A 77 8.71 9.89 5.88
N VAL A 78 9.99 9.89 6.27
CA VAL A 78 11.00 8.99 5.70
C VAL A 78 10.65 7.52 5.95
N LEU A 79 10.20 7.17 7.16
CA LEU A 79 9.75 5.82 7.50
C LEU A 79 8.59 5.38 6.62
N PHE A 80 7.60 6.26 6.41
CA PHE A 80 6.51 5.97 5.48
C PHE A 80 6.98 5.73 4.05
N ALA A 81 7.89 6.58 3.55
CA ALA A 81 8.40 6.45 2.19
C ALA A 81 9.20 5.16 2.00
N VAL A 82 10.10 4.85 2.93
CA VAL A 82 10.88 3.60 2.94
C VAL A 82 9.95 2.40 3.06
N GLY A 83 9.00 2.43 3.98
CA GLY A 83 8.02 1.35 4.16
C GLY A 83 7.21 1.07 2.90
N SER A 84 6.75 2.12 2.21
CA SER A 84 6.00 2.02 0.96
C SER A 84 6.82 1.42 -0.18
N LEU A 85 8.07 1.83 -0.32
CA LEU A 85 8.98 1.29 -1.36
C LEU A 85 9.35 -0.17 -1.08
N LEU A 86 9.59 -0.52 0.19
CA LEU A 86 9.85 -1.91 0.60
C LEU A 86 8.62 -2.80 0.44
N ALA A 87 7.42 -2.28 0.70
CA ALA A 87 6.16 -2.99 0.48
C ALA A 87 6.05 -3.43 -0.98
N VAL A 88 6.24 -2.52 -1.93
CA VAL A 88 6.17 -2.85 -3.35
C VAL A 88 7.30 -3.78 -3.80
N ALA A 89 8.53 -3.54 -3.33
CA ALA A 89 9.65 -4.43 -3.63
C ALA A 89 9.42 -5.85 -3.08
N SER A 90 8.82 -5.99 -1.90
CA SER A 90 8.53 -7.28 -1.27
C SER A 90 7.57 -8.12 -2.10
N ILE A 91 6.51 -7.49 -2.60
CA ILE A 91 5.48 -8.11 -3.42
C ILE A 91 6.05 -8.63 -4.74
N ASP A 92 6.92 -7.85 -5.39
CA ASP A 92 7.56 -8.26 -6.65
C ASP A 92 8.56 -9.41 -6.46
N LEU A 93 9.24 -9.47 -5.31
CA LEU A 93 10.25 -10.48 -5.02
C LEU A 93 9.70 -11.82 -4.54
N ALA A 94 8.65 -11.80 -3.71
CA ALA A 94 8.13 -13.00 -3.03
C ALA A 94 6.72 -13.41 -3.49
N GLY A 95 6.08 -12.61 -4.36
CA GLY A 95 4.74 -12.85 -4.89
C GLY A 95 3.65 -12.42 -3.91
N MET A 96 2.49 -11.97 -4.44
CA MET A 96 1.50 -11.17 -3.70
C MET A 96 1.08 -11.68 -2.30
N ALA A 97 0.82 -12.97 -2.13
CA ALA A 97 0.10 -13.45 -0.94
C ALA A 97 0.89 -13.36 0.37
N LEU A 98 2.14 -13.85 0.39
CA LEU A 98 2.93 -13.94 1.64
C LEU A 98 3.43 -12.57 2.15
N PRO A 99 3.98 -11.66 1.32
CA PRO A 99 4.37 -10.32 1.72
C PRO A 99 3.22 -9.51 2.28
N THR A 100 2.02 -9.58 1.68
CA THR A 100 0.83 -8.88 2.19
C THR A 100 0.45 -9.36 3.58
N ILE A 101 0.47 -10.68 3.84
CA ILE A 101 0.25 -11.23 5.18
C ILE A 101 1.28 -10.68 6.17
N ILE A 102 2.58 -10.76 5.82
CA ILE A 102 3.65 -10.35 6.74
C ILE A 102 3.58 -8.84 7.00
N LEU A 103 3.40 -8.03 5.95
CA LEU A 103 3.39 -6.58 6.07
C LEU A 103 2.22 -6.09 6.92
N LEU A 104 0.98 -6.48 6.58
CA LEU A 104 -0.21 -6.09 7.33
C LEU A 104 -0.23 -6.73 8.73
N GLY A 105 0.27 -7.96 8.83
CA GLY A 105 0.38 -8.68 10.10
C GLY A 105 1.32 -8.00 11.07
N VAL A 106 2.54 -7.66 10.63
CA VAL A 106 3.54 -6.95 11.45
C VAL A 106 3.06 -5.55 11.81
N GLU A 107 2.49 -4.81 10.85
CA GLU A 107 1.96 -3.48 11.10
C GLU A 107 0.92 -3.49 12.22
N MET A 108 -0.04 -4.43 12.19
CA MET A 108 -1.09 -4.50 13.21
C MET A 108 -0.62 -5.09 14.53
N ALA A 109 0.18 -6.16 14.48
CA ALA A 109 0.68 -6.84 15.67
C ALA A 109 1.63 -5.97 16.50
N LEU A 110 2.36 -5.04 15.87
CA LEU A 110 3.25 -4.11 16.57
C LEU A 110 2.63 -2.71 16.74
N GLY A 111 1.91 -2.22 15.74
CA GLY A 111 1.43 -0.84 15.71
C GLY A 111 0.44 -0.54 16.83
N VAL A 112 -0.55 -1.40 17.07
CA VAL A 112 -1.55 -1.17 18.13
C VAL A 112 -0.93 -1.28 19.53
N PRO A 113 -0.13 -2.32 19.85
CA PRO A 113 0.54 -2.37 21.16
C PRO A 113 1.55 -1.25 21.39
N PHE A 114 2.28 -0.81 20.36
CA PHE A 114 3.18 0.34 20.48
C PHE A 114 2.41 1.63 20.75
N LEU A 115 1.28 1.85 20.07
CA LEU A 115 0.44 3.03 20.33
C LEU A 115 -0.17 2.99 21.73
N LEU A 116 -0.70 1.85 22.19
CA LEU A 116 -1.17 1.69 23.59
C LEU A 116 -0.03 1.92 24.59
N PHE A 117 1.17 1.45 24.28
CA PHE A 117 2.35 1.72 25.11
C PHE A 117 2.72 3.20 25.11
N VAL A 118 2.53 3.93 24.01
CA VAL A 118 2.90 5.35 23.92
C VAL A 118 1.82 6.26 24.53
N GLU A 119 0.56 6.05 24.17
CA GLU A 119 -0.58 6.88 24.57
C GLU A 119 -1.15 6.51 25.94
N GLY A 120 -0.89 5.29 26.41
CA GLY A 120 -1.44 4.74 27.64
C GLY A 120 -2.48 3.68 27.39
N TRP A 121 -2.56 2.73 28.31
CA TRP A 121 -3.40 1.54 28.17
C TRP A 121 -4.89 1.84 28.38
N GLY A 122 -5.25 2.91 29.09
CA GLY A 122 -6.65 3.26 29.31
C GLY A 122 -7.42 2.21 30.13
N SER A 123 -8.69 1.99 29.80
CA SER A 123 -9.57 1.03 30.48
C SER A 123 -9.30 -0.42 30.06
N ALA A 124 -9.57 -1.39 30.93
CA ALA A 124 -9.40 -2.81 30.59
C ALA A 124 -10.26 -3.24 29.38
N GLU A 125 -11.45 -2.65 29.23
CA GLU A 125 -12.34 -2.87 28.10
C GLU A 125 -11.72 -2.32 26.79
N HIS A 126 -11.17 -1.10 26.82
CA HIS A 126 -10.50 -0.50 25.68
C HIS A 126 -9.32 -1.35 25.20
N VAL A 127 -8.48 -1.83 26.12
CA VAL A 127 -7.36 -2.73 25.81
C VAL A 127 -7.87 -4.02 25.19
N LEU A 128 -8.84 -4.68 25.83
CA LEU A 128 -9.35 -5.97 25.38
C LEU A 128 -9.95 -5.87 23.97
N LEU A 129 -10.75 -4.84 23.71
CA LEU A 129 -11.36 -4.60 22.40
C LEU A 129 -10.31 -4.29 21.33
N SER A 130 -9.27 -3.52 21.67
CA SER A 130 -8.16 -3.21 20.76
C SER A 130 -7.39 -4.47 20.38
N PHE A 131 -7.01 -5.32 21.34
CA PHE A 131 -6.32 -6.59 21.03
C PHE A 131 -7.22 -7.60 20.31
N ALA A 132 -8.52 -7.66 20.64
CA ALA A 132 -9.48 -8.48 19.92
C ALA A 132 -9.61 -8.02 18.47
N GLY A 133 -9.64 -6.71 18.22
CA GLY A 133 -9.61 -6.12 16.88
C GLY A 133 -8.35 -6.51 16.11
N VAL A 134 -7.18 -6.41 16.74
CA VAL A 134 -5.90 -6.87 16.15
C VAL A 134 -5.97 -8.34 15.76
N LEU A 135 -6.43 -9.21 16.66
CA LEU A 135 -6.57 -10.64 16.36
C LEU A 135 -7.52 -10.89 15.18
N ALA A 136 -8.65 -10.19 15.13
CA ALA A 136 -9.59 -10.28 14.01
C ALA A 136 -8.94 -9.85 12.68
N VAL A 137 -8.11 -8.80 12.67
CA VAL A 137 -7.35 -8.39 11.48
C VAL A 137 -6.32 -9.46 11.08
N LEU A 138 -5.59 -10.03 12.03
CA LEU A 138 -4.63 -11.10 11.75
C LEU A 138 -5.31 -12.33 11.12
N VAL A 139 -6.51 -12.69 11.59
CA VAL A 139 -7.32 -13.73 10.95
C VAL A 139 -7.74 -13.31 9.55
N ALA A 140 -8.18 -12.06 9.37
CA ALA A 140 -8.60 -11.54 8.08
C ALA A 140 -7.45 -11.54 7.06
N THR A 141 -6.23 -11.15 7.43
CA THR A 141 -5.06 -11.14 6.53
C THR A 141 -4.62 -12.56 6.14
N LEU A 142 -4.75 -13.55 7.04
CA LEU A 142 -4.52 -14.95 6.69
C LEU A 142 -5.55 -15.47 5.69
N LEU A 143 -6.83 -15.12 5.88
CA LEU A 143 -7.90 -15.47 4.94
C LEU A 143 -7.70 -14.78 3.58
N ASP A 144 -7.25 -13.54 3.57
CA ASP A 144 -6.90 -12.78 2.37
C ASP A 144 -5.80 -13.49 1.55
N GLY A 145 -4.66 -13.79 2.19
CA GLY A 145 -3.57 -14.48 1.52
C GLY A 145 -3.97 -15.88 1.04
N TRP A 146 -4.84 -16.59 1.77
CA TRP A 146 -5.36 -17.89 1.32
C TRP A 146 -6.35 -17.74 0.16
N CYS A 147 -7.18 -16.69 0.16
CA CYS A 147 -8.06 -16.35 -0.94
C CYS A 147 -7.24 -16.12 -2.22
N HIS A 148 -6.24 -15.25 -2.15
CA HIS A 148 -5.36 -14.97 -3.29
C HIS A 148 -4.60 -16.22 -3.77
N TRP A 149 -4.15 -17.08 -2.86
CA TRP A 149 -3.49 -18.34 -3.22
C TRP A 149 -4.41 -19.27 -4.03
N ASN A 150 -5.68 -19.37 -3.65
CA ASN A 150 -6.64 -20.22 -4.38
C ASN A 150 -7.13 -19.56 -5.66
N LEU A 151 -7.28 -18.24 -5.68
CA LEU A 151 -7.64 -17.50 -6.90
C LEU A 151 -6.60 -17.71 -8.01
N GLN A 152 -5.30 -17.76 -7.67
CA GLN A 152 -4.23 -18.11 -8.60
C GLN A 152 -4.38 -19.52 -9.19
N LYS A 153 -4.82 -20.49 -8.38
CA LYS A 153 -5.04 -21.87 -8.84
C LYS A 153 -6.27 -22.00 -9.73
N ASP A 154 -7.34 -21.29 -9.36
CA ASP A 154 -8.60 -21.29 -10.12
C ASP A 154 -8.36 -20.74 -11.54
N GLY A 155 -7.64 -19.60 -11.67
CA GLY A 155 -7.29 -19.01 -12.96
C GLY A 155 -6.41 -19.91 -13.84
N ALA A 156 -5.39 -20.56 -13.25
CA ALA A 156 -4.54 -21.50 -13.99
C ALA A 156 -5.30 -22.73 -14.51
N SER A 157 -6.35 -23.15 -13.80
CA SER A 157 -7.20 -24.28 -14.20
C SER A 157 -8.17 -23.92 -15.32
N GLU A 158 -8.50 -22.63 -15.48
CA GLU A 158 -9.38 -22.11 -16.51
C GLU A 158 -8.63 -21.89 -17.83
N GLU A 159 -7.38 -21.42 -17.78
CA GLU A 159 -6.50 -21.25 -18.96
C GLU A 159 -6.16 -22.59 -19.66
N GLN A 160 -6.31 -23.72 -18.96
CA GLN A 160 -6.13 -25.07 -19.51
C GLN A 160 -7.39 -25.68 -20.16
N ARG A 161 -8.56 -25.03 -20.11
CA ARG A 161 -9.78 -25.49 -20.79
C ARG A 161 -9.90 -24.80 -22.15
N ASP A 162 -10.12 -25.56 -23.22
CA ASP A 162 -10.35 -25.01 -24.56
C ASP A 162 -11.51 -23.99 -24.53
N PRO A 163 -11.36 -22.81 -25.16
CA PRO A 163 -12.40 -21.79 -25.14
C PRO A 163 -13.63 -22.26 -25.95
N PRO A 164 -14.86 -22.08 -25.44
CA PRO A 164 -16.06 -22.33 -26.23
C PRO A 164 -16.16 -21.33 -27.40
N PRO A 165 -16.75 -21.72 -28.54
CA PRO A 165 -16.86 -20.86 -29.70
C PRO A 165 -17.85 -19.71 -29.44
N CYS A 166 -17.29 -18.50 -29.31
CA CYS A 166 -17.85 -17.17 -29.56
C CYS A 166 -19.26 -16.82 -29.03
N PHE A 167 -19.36 -15.74 -28.24
CA PHE A 167 -20.23 -14.59 -28.54
C PHE A 167 -19.86 -13.39 -27.63
N GLY A 168 -19.51 -12.24 -28.24
CA GLY A 168 -19.62 -10.91 -27.59
C GLY A 168 -18.44 -10.41 -26.74
N CYS A 169 -17.33 -10.02 -27.39
CA CYS A 169 -16.20 -9.32 -26.77
C CYS A 169 -16.58 -7.94 -26.21
N ILE A 170 -16.85 -7.84 -24.90
CA ILE A 170 -16.67 -6.61 -24.09
C ILE A 170 -15.91 -6.92 -22.78
N SER A 171 -15.81 -8.19 -22.35
CA SER A 171 -15.23 -8.60 -21.06
C SER A 171 -13.70 -8.77 -21.05
N SER A 172 -13.04 -8.93 -22.19
CA SER A 172 -11.58 -9.22 -22.24
C SER A 172 -10.68 -8.01 -21.99
N GLN A 173 -11.23 -6.79 -21.97
CA GLN A 173 -10.48 -5.60 -21.55
C GLN A 173 -10.51 -5.40 -20.02
N PHE A 174 -11.50 -5.96 -19.33
CA PHE A 174 -11.68 -5.74 -17.89
C PHE A 174 -11.00 -6.78 -17.01
N SER A 175 -10.73 -7.99 -17.51
CA SER A 175 -9.87 -8.98 -16.82
C SER A 175 -8.41 -8.52 -16.70
N SER A 176 -8.00 -7.54 -17.53
CA SER A 176 -6.68 -6.87 -17.48
C SER A 176 -6.55 -5.80 -16.40
N LEU A 177 -7.50 -5.70 -15.47
CA LEU A 177 -7.57 -4.63 -14.47
C LEU A 177 -7.67 -5.12 -13.01
N SER A 178 -7.54 -6.43 -12.78
CA SER A 178 -7.42 -7.00 -11.43
C SER A 178 -6.05 -6.68 -10.81
N PHE A 179 -5.84 -6.91 -9.51
CA PHE A 179 -4.56 -6.81 -8.76
C PHE A 179 -3.40 -7.56 -9.46
N TRP A 180 -3.70 -8.48 -10.38
CA TRP A 180 -2.77 -9.06 -11.35
C TRP A 180 -2.07 -8.02 -12.25
N SER A 181 -2.68 -6.87 -12.48
CA SER A 181 -2.17 -5.72 -13.21
C SER A 181 -1.21 -4.86 -12.41
N PHE A 182 -1.11 -5.06 -11.09
CA PHE A 182 0.05 -4.60 -10.32
C PHE A 182 1.36 -5.18 -10.91
N ARG A 183 1.32 -6.46 -11.37
CA ARG A 183 2.45 -7.17 -11.99
C ARG A 183 2.73 -6.74 -13.44
N ALA A 184 1.68 -6.54 -14.25
CA ALA A 184 1.87 -6.12 -15.65
C ALA A 184 2.42 -4.69 -15.73
N THR A 185 1.98 -3.84 -14.82
CA THR A 185 2.36 -2.43 -14.79
C THR A 185 3.77 -2.19 -14.25
N SER A 186 4.19 -2.92 -13.21
CA SER A 186 5.50 -2.76 -12.59
C SER A 186 6.66 -3.33 -13.44
N VAL A 187 6.37 -4.26 -14.37
CA VAL A 187 7.39 -4.95 -15.18
C VAL A 187 7.38 -4.54 -16.66
N ALA A 188 6.23 -4.21 -17.27
CA ALA A 188 6.15 -4.11 -18.74
C ALA A 188 6.53 -2.76 -19.37
N ALA A 189 6.72 -1.69 -18.58
CA ALA A 189 7.05 -0.37 -19.14
C ALA A 189 8.48 -0.28 -19.73
N GLY A 190 9.37 -1.25 -19.45
CA GLY A 190 10.75 -1.27 -19.96
C GLY A 190 10.91 -1.79 -21.40
N SER A 191 9.95 -2.58 -21.91
CA SER A 191 10.04 -3.15 -23.27
C SER A 191 9.30 -2.35 -24.34
N PHE A 192 8.45 -1.40 -23.95
CA PHE A 192 7.65 -0.62 -24.91
C PHE A 192 8.44 0.50 -25.61
N ALA A 193 9.53 1.00 -25.00
CA ALA A 193 10.28 2.14 -25.53
C ALA A 193 11.31 1.79 -26.63
N ARG A 194 11.49 0.51 -27.00
CA ARG A 194 12.51 0.10 -27.99
C ARG A 194 11.93 -0.47 -29.30
N SER A 195 10.61 -0.48 -29.47
CA SER A 195 9.94 -1.00 -30.68
C SER A 195 9.22 0.06 -31.51
N LEU A 196 9.60 1.34 -31.38
CA LEU A 196 9.15 2.41 -32.25
C LEU A 196 10.23 2.71 -33.31
N ASN A 197 10.46 1.76 -34.21
CA ASN A 197 10.83 2.06 -35.60
C ASN A 197 10.70 0.82 -36.49
N SER A 198 9.77 0.92 -37.45
CA SER A 198 9.66 0.15 -38.68
C SER A 198 9.39 -1.35 -38.58
N THR A 199 8.13 -1.73 -38.36
CA THR A 199 7.26 -2.48 -39.32
C THR A 199 6.00 -2.93 -38.60
N ALA A 200 4.84 -2.69 -39.23
CA ALA A 200 3.56 -3.16 -38.75
C ALA A 200 3.49 -4.69 -38.82
N VAL A 201 3.17 -5.35 -37.71
CA VAL A 201 2.61 -6.71 -37.74
C VAL A 201 1.53 -6.82 -36.67
N THR A 202 0.30 -6.76 -37.15
CA THR A 202 -0.92 -7.32 -36.56
C THR A 202 -0.68 -8.77 -36.14
N PHE A 203 -1.04 -9.19 -34.93
CA PHE A 203 -1.37 -10.61 -34.70
C PHE A 203 -2.50 -10.75 -33.67
N LEU A 204 -3.70 -10.83 -34.22
CA LEU A 204 -4.95 -11.28 -33.61
C LEU A 204 -5.13 -12.79 -33.90
N THR A 205 -6.02 -13.42 -33.12
CA THR A 205 -6.88 -14.56 -33.49
C THR A 205 -6.28 -15.96 -33.72
N HIS A 206 -6.85 -16.91 -32.96
CA HIS A 206 -7.16 -18.32 -33.22
C HIS A 206 -6.12 -19.26 -33.88
N GLY A 207 -6.00 -20.44 -33.27
CA GLY A 207 -5.16 -21.53 -33.75
C GLY A 207 -5.68 -22.25 -34.99
N SER A 208 -4.74 -22.87 -35.70
CA SER A 208 -4.94 -24.04 -36.56
C SER A 208 -3.59 -24.71 -36.83
N ALA A 209 -3.66 -26.02 -37.01
CA ALA A 209 -2.58 -27.01 -36.95
C ALA A 209 -1.56 -27.00 -38.13
N LEU A 210 -0.30 -27.36 -37.77
CA LEU A 210 0.77 -28.07 -38.53
C LEU A 210 1.47 -27.38 -39.74
N PRO A 211 2.70 -27.78 -40.16
CA PRO A 211 3.52 -28.94 -39.74
C PRO A 211 4.99 -28.64 -39.31
N ILE A 212 5.57 -29.66 -38.67
CA ILE A 212 6.98 -29.83 -38.30
C ILE A 212 7.87 -29.83 -39.55
N SER A 213 8.85 -28.91 -39.63
CA SER A 213 10.26 -29.20 -39.99
C SER A 213 11.06 -27.92 -40.23
N SER A 214 12.31 -27.92 -39.73
CA SER A 214 13.37 -26.93 -39.92
C SER A 214 13.22 -25.60 -39.18
N ILE A 215 13.80 -25.53 -37.97
CA ILE A 215 14.65 -24.42 -37.52
C ILE A 215 15.64 -25.03 -36.53
N GLY A 216 16.92 -24.79 -36.80
CA GLY A 216 18.04 -25.41 -36.12
C GLY A 216 18.07 -25.10 -34.63
N SER A 217 18.52 -26.11 -33.89
CA SER A 217 19.18 -26.06 -32.59
C SER A 217 19.44 -24.65 -32.01
N GLN A 218 18.44 -24.07 -31.35
CA GLN A 218 18.74 -23.27 -30.18
C GLN A 218 18.94 -24.23 -29.02
N GLN A 219 20.17 -24.29 -28.52
CA GLN A 219 20.48 -24.94 -27.27
C GLN A 219 19.55 -24.37 -26.19
N VAL A 220 18.61 -25.20 -25.76
CA VAL A 220 18.01 -25.09 -24.44
C VAL A 220 19.18 -25.22 -23.46
N LEU A 221 19.71 -24.09 -22.99
CA LEU A 221 20.53 -24.07 -21.79
C LEU A 221 19.60 -24.47 -20.63
N THR A 222 19.50 -25.77 -20.40
CA THR A 222 19.09 -26.34 -19.11
C THR A 222 20.13 -25.91 -18.08
N VAL A 223 20.03 -24.66 -17.62
CA VAL A 223 20.72 -24.22 -16.41
C VAL A 223 20.22 -25.11 -15.29
N SER A 224 21.09 -26.00 -14.82
CA SER A 224 20.95 -26.85 -13.64
C SER A 224 19.94 -26.28 -12.64
N GLY A 225 18.81 -26.97 -12.48
CA GLY A 225 17.68 -26.53 -11.68
C GLY A 225 18.02 -26.21 -10.22
N GLY A 226 19.13 -26.71 -9.68
CA GLY A 226 19.56 -26.41 -8.31
C GLY A 226 19.97 -24.94 -8.09
N TRP A 227 20.67 -24.33 -9.06
CA TRP A 227 21.20 -22.96 -8.91
C TRP A 227 20.18 -21.88 -9.25
N ALA A 228 19.25 -22.17 -10.16
CA ALA A 228 18.11 -21.31 -10.46
C ALA A 228 17.11 -21.32 -9.30
N ASN A 229 16.81 -22.51 -8.74
CA ASN A 229 15.93 -22.63 -7.58
C ASN A 229 16.52 -21.97 -6.32
N ALA A 230 17.82 -22.11 -6.05
CA ALA A 230 18.46 -21.44 -4.92
C ALA A 230 18.41 -19.90 -5.02
N ARG A 231 18.58 -19.33 -6.22
CA ARG A 231 18.44 -17.88 -6.44
C ARG A 231 16.99 -17.41 -6.29
N ALA A 232 16.02 -18.18 -6.76
CA ALA A 232 14.61 -17.88 -6.59
C ALA A 232 14.20 -17.89 -5.11
N VAL A 233 14.60 -18.92 -4.35
CA VAL A 233 14.35 -19.02 -2.90
C VAL A 233 15.01 -17.87 -2.14
N LYS A 234 16.26 -17.51 -2.46
CA LYS A 234 16.96 -16.39 -1.82
C LYS A 234 16.25 -15.06 -2.06
N ARG A 235 15.72 -14.84 -3.27
CA ARG A 235 14.93 -13.64 -3.62
C ARG A 235 13.58 -13.61 -2.91
N GLY A 236 12.90 -14.76 -2.81
CA GLY A 236 11.67 -14.87 -2.03
C GLY A 236 11.88 -14.50 -0.56
N ASN A 237 12.90 -15.07 0.08
CA ASN A 237 13.21 -14.75 1.48
C ASN A 237 13.56 -13.26 1.68
N LEU A 238 14.29 -12.65 0.74
CA LEU A 238 14.57 -11.22 0.76
C LEU A 238 13.29 -10.39 0.69
N GLY A 239 12.34 -10.77 -0.17
CA GLY A 239 11.03 -10.14 -0.26
C GLY A 239 10.27 -10.20 1.07
N LEU A 240 10.23 -11.36 1.73
CA LEU A 240 9.59 -11.49 3.05
C LEU A 240 10.26 -10.60 4.12
N THR A 241 11.59 -10.47 4.08
CA THR A 241 12.31 -9.53 4.96
C THR A 241 11.92 -8.08 4.70
N PHE A 242 11.79 -7.67 3.43
CA PHE A 242 11.34 -6.33 3.08
C PHE A 242 9.90 -6.07 3.54
N ALA A 243 9.00 -7.07 3.46
CA ALA A 243 7.65 -6.96 3.98
C ALA A 243 7.64 -6.71 5.51
N ALA A 244 8.48 -7.46 6.25
CA ALA A 244 8.59 -7.29 7.70
C ALA A 244 9.14 -5.92 8.10
N ILE A 245 10.18 -5.44 7.42
CA ILE A 245 10.74 -4.10 7.66
C ILE A 245 9.72 -3.02 7.29
N GLY A 246 9.01 -3.16 6.16
CA GLY A 246 7.97 -2.24 5.74
C GLY A 246 6.82 -2.15 6.75
N GLY A 247 6.33 -3.31 7.23
CA GLY A 247 5.32 -3.36 8.30
C GLY A 247 5.79 -2.71 9.60
N PHE A 248 7.05 -2.90 9.98
CA PHE A 248 7.63 -2.22 11.14
C PHE A 248 7.69 -0.69 10.96
N CYS A 249 8.08 -0.19 9.77
CA CYS A 249 8.03 1.24 9.47
C CYS A 249 6.61 1.81 9.58
N PHE A 250 5.59 1.08 9.09
CA PHE A 250 4.17 1.47 9.20
C PHE A 250 3.61 1.39 10.62
N ALA A 251 4.13 0.50 11.46
CA ALA A 251 3.83 0.47 12.89
C ALA A 251 4.42 1.69 13.63
N LEU A 252 5.62 2.14 13.23
CA LEU A 252 6.41 3.11 13.99
C LEU A 252 6.05 4.58 13.73
N TRP A 253 5.80 4.98 12.48
CA TRP A 253 5.57 6.41 12.17
C TRP A 253 4.39 7.02 12.97
N PRO A 254 3.30 6.29 13.29
CA PRO A 254 2.23 6.84 14.12
C PRO A 254 2.59 7.03 15.59
N CYS A 255 3.50 6.19 16.10
CA CYS A 255 4.02 6.36 17.44
C CYS A 255 4.76 7.68 17.53
N ILE A 256 5.51 8.03 16.47
CA ILE A 256 6.15 9.35 16.35
C ILE A 256 5.12 10.48 16.33
N SER A 257 4.02 10.32 15.58
CA SER A 257 2.91 11.30 15.59
C SER A 257 2.42 11.55 17.01
N SER A 258 2.11 10.49 17.75
CA SER A 258 1.62 10.55 19.13
C SER A 258 2.63 11.24 20.07
N CYS A 259 3.93 10.97 19.91
CA CYS A 259 5.00 11.65 20.65
C CYS A 259 5.10 13.15 20.35
N VAL A 260 5.03 13.52 19.06
CA VAL A 260 5.16 14.92 18.61
C VAL A 260 3.93 15.75 18.95
N GLU A 261 2.75 15.15 18.87
CA GLU A 261 1.47 15.78 19.20
C GLU A 261 1.21 15.87 20.70
N GLY A 262 2.07 15.24 21.52
CA GLY A 262 1.94 15.23 22.97
C GLY A 262 0.81 14.35 23.50
N GLN A 263 0.44 13.31 22.75
CA GLN A 263 -0.59 12.32 23.15
C GLN A 263 -0.04 11.22 24.07
N THR A 264 1.17 11.41 24.63
CA THR A 264 1.91 10.38 25.37
C THR A 264 1.53 10.31 26.84
N GLN A 265 1.48 9.10 27.41
CA GLN A 265 1.12 8.90 28.82
C GLN A 265 2.16 9.45 29.82
N TRP A 266 3.41 9.67 29.39
CA TRP A 266 4.49 10.20 30.24
C TRP A 266 4.59 11.74 30.21
N GLY A 267 3.55 12.43 29.76
CA GLY A 267 3.60 13.87 29.47
C GLY A 267 4.42 14.17 28.23
N ASN A 268 4.73 15.44 27.98
CA ASN A 268 5.34 15.87 26.71
C ASN A 268 6.71 15.23 26.49
N ALA A 269 6.80 14.32 25.50
CA ALA A 269 8.06 13.70 25.10
C ALA A 269 9.11 14.73 24.62
N PHE A 270 8.64 15.87 24.11
CA PHE A 270 9.45 16.99 23.64
C PHE A 270 8.97 18.29 24.27
N ALA A 271 9.87 19.26 24.50
CA ALA A 271 9.49 20.55 25.08
C ALA A 271 8.56 21.36 24.17
N THR A 272 8.65 21.17 22.85
CA THR A 272 7.74 21.72 21.84
C THR A 272 6.80 20.63 21.33
N GLN A 273 5.54 20.99 21.07
CA GLN A 273 4.56 20.11 20.42
C GLN A 273 4.17 20.66 19.05
N LEU A 274 3.82 19.77 18.13
CA LEU A 274 3.14 20.14 16.89
C LEU A 274 1.70 19.67 16.92
N ASN A 275 0.77 20.49 16.41
CA ASN A 275 -0.58 19.99 16.13
C ASN A 275 -0.56 18.99 14.96
N ALA A 276 -1.62 18.19 14.83
CA ALA A 276 -1.77 17.18 13.77
C ALA A 276 -1.46 17.70 12.35
N SER A 277 -1.98 18.88 11.99
CA SER A 277 -1.78 19.48 10.66
C SER A 277 -0.31 19.86 10.42
N ALA A 278 0.36 20.42 11.43
CA ALA A 278 1.77 20.78 11.38
C ALA A 278 2.68 19.55 11.34
N PHE A 279 2.40 18.53 12.17
CA PHE A 279 3.09 17.26 12.11
C PHE A 279 2.97 16.64 10.71
N PHE A 280 1.76 16.54 10.17
CA PHE A 280 1.52 15.94 8.87
C PHE A 280 2.21 16.71 7.73
N PHE A 281 2.23 18.04 7.78
CA PHE A 281 2.93 18.85 6.78
C PHE A 281 4.45 18.54 6.79
N VAL A 282 5.09 18.53 7.95
CA VAL A 282 6.54 18.23 8.06
C VAL A 282 6.83 16.76 7.71
N TYR A 283 5.96 15.85 8.11
CA TYR A 283 5.97 14.45 7.67
C TYR A 283 5.92 14.32 6.15
N ALA A 284 5.03 15.04 5.46
CA ALA A 284 4.91 14.99 4.00
C ALA A 284 6.16 15.56 3.31
N VAL A 285 6.77 16.61 3.86
CA VAL A 285 8.07 17.12 3.40
C VAL A 285 9.16 16.06 3.57
N GLY A 286 9.22 15.38 4.72
CA GLY A 286 10.17 14.30 4.97
C GLY A 286 10.00 13.12 4.00
N ALA A 287 8.76 12.73 3.71
CA ALA A 287 8.46 11.72 2.71
C ALA A 287 8.91 12.14 1.30
N LEU A 288 8.70 13.41 0.93
CA LEU A 288 9.13 13.95 -0.36
C LEU A 288 10.66 13.95 -0.49
N LEU A 289 11.38 14.37 0.56
CA LEU A 289 12.84 14.31 0.60
C LEU A 289 13.34 12.87 0.47
N ALA A 290 12.71 11.92 1.18
CA ALA A 290 13.03 10.51 1.02
C ALA A 290 12.80 10.02 -0.42
N ALA A 291 11.66 10.38 -1.04
CA ALA A 291 11.37 10.01 -2.42
C ALA A 291 12.40 10.59 -3.40
N LEU A 292 12.77 11.87 -3.25
CA LEU A 292 13.80 12.54 -4.07
C LEU A 292 15.16 11.84 -3.97
N LEU A 293 15.53 11.38 -2.77
CA LEU A 293 16.83 10.75 -2.51
C LEU A 293 16.85 9.25 -2.89
N LEU A 294 15.74 8.54 -2.68
CA LEU A 294 15.67 7.09 -2.85
C LEU A 294 15.26 6.67 -4.27
N LEU A 295 14.34 7.39 -4.93
CA LEU A 295 13.82 6.93 -6.22
C LEU A 295 14.86 6.91 -7.35
N PRO A 296 15.74 7.92 -7.53
CA PRO A 296 16.77 7.85 -8.56
C PRO A 296 17.72 6.64 -8.43
N PRO A 297 18.34 6.35 -7.26
CA PRO A 297 19.17 5.17 -7.12
C PRO A 297 18.38 3.86 -7.21
N LEU A 298 17.14 3.81 -6.70
CA LEU A 298 16.29 2.61 -6.81
C LEU A 298 15.90 2.30 -8.25
N CYS A 299 15.62 3.31 -9.08
CA CYS A 299 15.36 3.07 -10.50
C CYS A 299 16.62 2.63 -11.27
N ARG A 300 17.80 3.12 -10.86
CA ARG A 300 19.08 2.71 -11.44
C ARG A 300 19.47 1.29 -11.02
N TRP A 301 19.22 0.93 -9.76
CA TRP A 301 19.47 -0.37 -9.16
C TRP A 301 18.21 -0.90 -8.48
N PRO A 302 17.27 -1.45 -9.26
CA PRO A 302 16.00 -1.91 -8.72
C PRO A 302 16.21 -2.99 -7.67
N LEU A 303 15.56 -2.79 -6.52
CA LEU A 303 15.47 -3.81 -5.47
C LEU A 303 14.66 -5.04 -5.91
N HIS A 304 13.90 -4.88 -6.99
CA HIS A 304 12.95 -5.83 -7.50
C HIS A 304 13.33 -6.28 -8.92
N SER A 305 12.50 -7.08 -9.59
CA SER A 305 12.83 -7.73 -10.87
C SER A 305 12.80 -6.81 -12.10
N GLY A 306 12.55 -5.51 -11.91
CA GLY A 306 12.41 -4.52 -12.98
C GLY A 306 13.71 -4.20 -13.72
N VAL A 307 13.58 -3.60 -14.90
CA VAL A 307 14.71 -3.13 -15.70
C VAL A 307 15.24 -1.80 -15.14
N SER A 308 16.54 -1.59 -15.17
CA SER A 308 17.16 -0.31 -14.80
C SER A 308 16.65 0.82 -15.71
N LEU A 309 16.29 1.96 -15.13
CA LEU A 309 15.89 3.15 -15.88
C LEU A 309 16.43 4.45 -15.26
N SER A 310 16.55 5.48 -16.09
CA SER A 310 16.86 6.83 -15.63
C SER A 310 15.59 7.47 -15.09
N PHE A 311 15.51 7.67 -13.77
CA PHE A 311 14.31 8.17 -13.10
C PHE A 311 13.78 9.46 -13.73
N TRP A 312 14.61 10.49 -13.86
CA TRP A 312 14.18 11.80 -14.32
C TRP A 312 13.70 11.81 -15.78
N SER A 313 14.38 11.08 -16.67
CA SER A 313 13.94 11.00 -18.09
C SER A 313 12.58 10.32 -18.17
N SER A 314 12.46 9.12 -17.58
CA SER A 314 11.23 8.34 -17.64
C SER A 314 10.08 9.00 -16.88
N TYR A 315 10.37 9.76 -15.82
CA TYR A 315 9.36 10.53 -15.09
C TYR A 315 8.81 11.68 -15.94
N LEU A 316 9.68 12.47 -16.58
CA LEU A 316 9.26 13.61 -17.40
C LEU A 316 8.56 13.19 -18.71
N GLU A 317 8.80 11.96 -19.17
CA GLU A 317 8.12 11.36 -20.33
C GLU A 317 6.71 10.84 -20.02
N LEU A 318 6.31 10.77 -18.75
CA LEU A 318 4.96 10.35 -18.39
C LEU A 318 3.91 11.30 -18.94
N ARG A 319 2.74 10.76 -19.31
CA ARG A 319 1.62 11.60 -19.76
C ARG A 319 1.07 12.36 -18.56
N ALA A 320 0.53 13.55 -18.79
CA ALA A 320 -0.10 14.36 -17.73
C ALA A 320 -1.19 13.60 -16.95
N TRP A 321 -1.91 12.68 -17.61
CA TRP A 321 -2.89 11.81 -16.96
C TRP A 321 -2.27 10.90 -15.89
N ASN A 322 -1.05 10.38 -16.14
CA ASN A 322 -0.35 9.54 -15.18
C ASN A 322 0.07 10.34 -13.94
N HIS A 323 0.62 11.55 -14.15
CA HIS A 323 0.95 12.47 -13.05
C HIS A 323 -0.29 12.84 -12.24
N PHE A 324 -1.39 13.18 -12.93
CA PHE A 324 -2.66 13.49 -12.27
C PHE A 324 -3.15 12.34 -11.38
N LEU A 325 -3.10 11.09 -11.87
CA LEU A 325 -3.52 9.93 -11.10
C LEU A 325 -2.60 9.66 -9.89
N GLY A 326 -1.28 9.84 -10.06
CA GLY A 326 -0.33 9.79 -8.95
C GLY A 326 -0.65 10.83 -7.87
N LEU A 327 -0.81 12.09 -8.28
CA LEU A 327 -1.18 13.20 -7.41
C LEU A 327 -2.52 12.95 -6.72
N ALA A 328 -3.53 12.48 -7.45
CA ALA A 328 -4.86 12.21 -6.92
C ALA A 328 -4.86 11.10 -5.86
N GLY A 329 -4.14 10.00 -6.11
CA GLY A 329 -4.00 8.92 -5.12
C GLY A 329 -3.24 9.38 -3.87
N GLY A 330 -2.16 10.12 -4.07
CA GLY A 330 -1.39 10.73 -3.00
C GLY A 330 -2.20 11.68 -2.15
N PHE A 331 -2.95 12.55 -2.81
CA PHE A 331 -3.83 13.51 -2.17
C PHE A 331 -4.95 12.83 -1.38
N ALA A 332 -5.60 11.80 -1.94
CA ALA A 332 -6.62 11.03 -1.25
C ALA A 332 -6.07 10.37 0.02
N HIS A 333 -4.94 9.64 -0.07
CA HIS A 333 -4.33 9.02 1.10
C HIS A 333 -3.83 10.07 2.11
N GLY A 334 -3.29 11.19 1.65
CA GLY A 334 -2.88 12.32 2.49
C GLY A 334 -4.06 12.91 3.28
N CYS A 335 -5.18 13.19 2.62
CA CYS A 335 -6.42 13.61 3.27
C CYS A 335 -6.90 12.57 4.29
N GLY A 336 -6.86 11.28 3.94
CA GLY A 336 -7.20 10.20 4.87
C GLY A 336 -6.32 10.19 6.12
N SER A 337 -5.01 10.36 5.96
CA SER A 337 -4.06 10.46 7.08
C SER A 337 -4.39 11.64 7.99
N MET A 338 -4.73 12.80 7.41
CA MET A 338 -5.11 13.98 8.20
C MET A 338 -6.43 13.78 8.96
N LEU A 339 -7.45 13.19 8.31
CA LEU A 339 -8.71 12.85 8.98
C LEU A 339 -8.47 11.86 10.13
N SER A 340 -7.58 10.88 9.94
CA SER A 340 -7.21 9.91 10.97
C SER A 340 -6.50 10.56 12.15
N LEU A 341 -5.55 11.48 11.91
CA LEU A 341 -4.85 12.21 12.98
C LEU A 341 -5.81 13.14 13.74
N GLN A 342 -6.71 13.82 13.02
CA GLN A 342 -7.75 14.63 13.66
C GLN A 342 -8.69 13.77 14.52
N ALA A 343 -9.12 12.61 14.03
CA ALA A 343 -9.90 11.65 14.81
C ALA A 343 -9.15 11.18 16.06
N GLY A 344 -7.84 10.94 15.93
CA GLY A 344 -6.95 10.54 17.03
C GLY A 344 -6.91 11.53 18.18
N ARG A 345 -7.05 12.84 17.92
CA ARG A 345 -7.13 13.84 19.00
C ARG A 345 -8.33 13.66 19.94
N ALA A 346 -9.38 12.98 19.50
CA ALA A 346 -10.57 12.71 20.31
C ALA A 346 -10.68 11.24 20.76
N LEU A 347 -10.10 10.30 20.01
CA LEU A 347 -10.20 8.85 20.26
C LEU A 347 -8.90 8.19 20.75
N GLY A 348 -7.77 8.90 20.71
CA GLY A 348 -6.42 8.34 20.69
C GLY A 348 -6.03 7.87 19.28
N ASN A 349 -4.76 8.05 18.89
CA ASN A 349 -4.26 7.54 17.61
C ASN A 349 -4.30 6.01 17.56
N THR A 350 -4.25 5.33 18.72
CA THR A 350 -4.45 3.89 18.84
C THR A 350 -5.72 3.45 18.13
N VAL A 351 -6.88 4.03 18.47
CA VAL A 351 -8.16 3.63 17.87
C VAL A 351 -8.30 4.17 16.47
N ALA A 352 -8.03 5.47 16.27
CA ALA A 352 -8.26 6.13 14.99
C ALA A 352 -7.46 5.43 13.85
N LEU A 353 -6.18 5.14 14.07
CA LEU A 353 -5.37 4.46 13.07
C LEU A 353 -5.68 2.98 12.96
N SER A 354 -6.10 2.31 14.04
CA SER A 354 -6.53 0.90 13.93
C SER A 354 -7.74 0.75 13.01
N ILE A 355 -8.71 1.67 13.09
CA ILE A 355 -9.82 1.75 12.15
C ILE A 355 -9.29 2.03 10.74
N THR A 356 -8.46 3.05 10.56
CA THR A 356 -7.94 3.44 9.24
C THR A 356 -7.13 2.31 8.57
N ARG A 357 -6.34 1.56 9.34
CA ARG A 357 -5.55 0.41 8.86
C ARG A 357 -6.41 -0.78 8.42
N CYS A 358 -7.71 -0.79 8.72
CA CYS A 358 -8.67 -1.73 8.11
C CYS A 358 -9.03 -1.37 6.66
N GLN A 359 -8.28 -0.46 6.02
CA GLN A 359 -8.36 -0.14 4.59
C GLN A 359 -8.43 -1.34 3.61
N PRO A 360 -7.87 -2.55 3.88
CA PRO A 360 -8.03 -3.68 2.96
C PRO A 360 -9.49 -4.06 2.71
N LEU A 361 -10.40 -3.79 3.65
CA LEU A 361 -11.84 -3.98 3.47
C LEU A 361 -12.40 -3.16 2.31
N VAL A 362 -11.98 -1.89 2.23
CA VAL A 362 -12.41 -0.96 1.17
C VAL A 362 -11.74 -1.34 -0.15
N CYS A 363 -10.45 -1.68 -0.11
CA CYS A 363 -9.72 -2.16 -1.29
C CYS A 363 -10.38 -3.41 -1.90
N ALA A 364 -10.71 -4.40 -1.08
CA ALA A 364 -11.38 -5.62 -1.51
C ALA A 364 -12.78 -5.34 -2.09
N THR A 365 -13.47 -4.32 -1.57
CA THR A 365 -14.76 -3.88 -2.12
C THR A 365 -14.59 -3.32 -3.53
N TRP A 366 -13.59 -2.46 -3.76
CA TRP A 366 -13.26 -1.97 -5.10
C TRP A 366 -12.84 -3.08 -6.07
N ALA A 367 -12.05 -4.04 -5.59
CA ALA A 367 -11.62 -5.22 -6.35
C ALA A 367 -12.81 -5.99 -6.94
N VAL A 368 -13.89 -6.18 -6.17
CA VAL A 368 -15.08 -6.88 -6.67
C VAL A 368 -15.95 -6.00 -7.55
N LEU A 369 -16.22 -4.76 -7.12
CA LEU A 369 -17.23 -3.91 -7.77
C LEU A 369 -16.75 -3.28 -9.08
N ILE A 370 -15.50 -2.85 -9.13
CA ILE A 370 -14.93 -2.16 -10.30
C ILE A 370 -14.08 -3.12 -11.13
N TRP A 371 -13.22 -3.88 -10.46
CA TRP A 371 -12.17 -4.64 -11.15
C TRP A 371 -12.55 -6.09 -11.45
N GLY A 372 -13.67 -6.58 -10.90
CA GLY A 372 -14.16 -7.92 -11.17
C GLY A 372 -13.19 -9.03 -10.80
N GLU A 373 -12.34 -8.84 -9.78
CA GLU A 373 -11.24 -9.78 -9.46
C GLU A 373 -11.69 -11.18 -9.09
N MET A 374 -12.94 -11.33 -8.67
CA MET A 374 -13.55 -12.61 -8.29
C MET A 374 -14.29 -13.29 -9.45
N GLN A 375 -14.24 -12.73 -10.68
CA GLN A 375 -14.79 -13.40 -11.86
C GLN A 375 -13.98 -14.68 -12.15
N GLY A 376 -14.67 -15.82 -12.32
CA GLY A 376 -14.04 -17.13 -12.49
C GLY A 376 -13.62 -17.82 -11.17
N ALA A 377 -13.77 -17.16 -10.02
CA ALA A 377 -13.41 -17.76 -8.74
C ALA A 377 -14.30 -18.97 -8.39
N GLY A 378 -13.67 -20.06 -7.94
CA GLY A 378 -14.39 -21.23 -7.46
C GLY A 378 -15.17 -20.93 -6.17
N ARG A 379 -16.15 -21.78 -5.85
CA ARG A 379 -16.99 -21.62 -4.63
C ARG A 379 -16.17 -21.50 -3.35
N LYS A 380 -15.05 -22.23 -3.25
CA LYS A 380 -14.14 -22.17 -2.09
C LYS A 380 -13.47 -20.79 -1.96
N THR A 381 -12.96 -20.26 -3.07
CA THR A 381 -12.33 -18.93 -3.15
C THR A 381 -13.34 -17.82 -2.82
N GLY A 382 -14.56 -17.92 -3.34
CA GLY A 382 -15.67 -17.03 -2.98
C GLY A 382 -16.01 -17.05 -1.47
N CYS A 383 -16.06 -18.24 -0.85
CA CYS A 383 -16.28 -18.35 0.59
C CYS A 383 -15.14 -17.75 1.42
N LEU A 384 -13.88 -17.95 1.03
CA LEU A 384 -12.72 -17.36 1.72
C LEU A 384 -12.77 -15.83 1.64
N PHE A 385 -13.06 -15.30 0.46
CA PHE A 385 -13.20 -13.86 0.25
C PHE A 385 -14.31 -13.25 1.14
N ALA A 386 -15.49 -13.87 1.16
CA ALA A 386 -16.58 -13.42 2.04
C ALA A 386 -16.19 -13.51 3.53
N SER A 387 -15.49 -14.57 3.92
CA SER A 387 -15.04 -14.75 5.32
C SER A 387 -14.02 -13.68 5.73
N MET A 388 -13.11 -13.31 4.83
CA MET A 388 -12.16 -12.22 5.02
C MET A 388 -12.88 -10.87 5.23
N LEU A 389 -13.86 -10.54 4.37
CA LEU A 389 -14.63 -9.29 4.51
C LEU A 389 -15.37 -9.22 5.86
N LEU A 390 -15.97 -10.34 6.29
CA LEU A 390 -16.63 -10.43 7.60
C LEU A 390 -15.65 -10.24 8.75
N ALA A 391 -14.46 -10.84 8.67
CA ALA A 391 -13.42 -10.70 9.70
C ALA A 391 -12.90 -9.25 9.81
N PHE A 392 -12.63 -8.58 8.68
CA PHE A 392 -12.27 -7.15 8.69
C PHE A 392 -13.40 -6.27 9.23
N THR A 393 -14.66 -6.55 8.86
CA THR A 393 -15.81 -5.82 9.38
C THR A 393 -15.94 -5.99 10.90
N ALA A 394 -15.75 -7.21 11.40
CA ALA A 394 -15.73 -7.48 12.83
C ALA A 394 -14.60 -6.72 13.55
N ALA A 395 -13.40 -6.66 12.95
CA ALA A 395 -12.30 -5.86 13.49
C ALA A 395 -12.64 -4.36 13.58
N VAL A 396 -13.24 -3.79 12.51
CA VAL A 396 -13.69 -2.39 12.53
C VAL A 396 -14.69 -2.16 13.65
N VAL A 397 -15.70 -3.04 13.81
CA VAL A 397 -16.67 -2.93 14.91
C VAL A 397 -15.99 -2.97 16.27
N LEU A 398 -15.02 -3.87 16.49
CA LEU A 398 -14.27 -3.95 17.74
C LEU A 398 -13.49 -2.66 18.02
N PHE A 399 -12.84 -2.07 17.03
CA PHE A 399 -12.14 -0.79 17.20
C PHE A 399 -13.10 0.39 17.42
N LEU A 400 -14.27 0.41 16.77
CA LEU A 400 -15.31 1.40 17.02
C LEU A 400 -15.79 1.33 18.48
N LEU A 401 -16.03 0.12 19.00
CA LEU A 401 -16.39 -0.09 20.40
C LEU A 401 -15.26 0.34 21.35
N ALA A 402 -14.00 0.05 21.00
CA ALA A 402 -12.84 0.50 21.77
C ALA A 402 -12.76 2.03 21.87
N GLY A 403 -13.10 2.75 20.80
CA GLY A 403 -13.16 4.22 20.78
C GLY A 403 -14.32 4.82 21.57
N LEU A 404 -15.38 4.04 21.82
CA LEU A 404 -16.48 4.47 22.68
C LEU A 404 -16.19 4.23 24.17
N SER A 405 -15.44 3.17 24.49
CA SER A 405 -15.11 2.75 25.86
C SER A 405 -13.85 3.37 26.48
N GLY A 406 -12.93 3.89 25.66
CA GLY A 406 -11.89 4.83 26.08
C GLY A 406 -12.42 6.24 26.03
#